data_AF-A0AAX3SWN1-F1
#
_entry.id   AF-A0AAX3SWN1-F1
#
_cell.length_a   1.000
_cell.length_b   1.000
_cell.length_c   1.000
_cell.angle_alpha   90.00
_cell.angle_beta   90.00
_cell.angle_gamma   90.00
#
_symmetry.space_group_name_H-M   'P 1'
#
loop_
_entity.id
_entity.type
_entity.pdbx_description
1 polymer ?
#
loop_
_entity_poly.entity_id
_entity_poly.type
_entity_poly.pdbx_seq_one_letter_code
_entity_poly.pdbx_strand_id
1 'polypeptide(L)'
;MNVTESIKFDKLKEENELLKKELAKLKQQILYKEDFDTQYYCSYHGHWDQCIVEDEEEPTEEQLSKYILILKDNSKYYKLPSKEEK
;
A
#
# COMPACT_ATOMS: atom_id res chain seq x y z
N MET A 1 15.11 -29.14 -25.56
CA MET A 1 15.47 -27.75 -25.23
C MET A 1 16.97 -27.62 -25.40
N ASN A 2 17.44 -26.71 -26.27
CA ASN A 2 18.87 -26.46 -26.43
C ASN A 2 19.39 -25.54 -25.30
N VAL A 3 20.71 -25.53 -25.08
CA VAL A 3 21.35 -24.76 -23.99
C VAL A 3 20.97 -23.28 -24.02
N THR A 4 20.85 -22.70 -25.22
CA THR A 4 20.39 -21.33 -25.45
C THR A 4 18.95 -21.07 -25.02
N GLU A 5 18.03 -22.00 -25.29
CA GLU A 5 16.63 -21.93 -24.86
C GLU A 5 16.51 -22.02 -23.35
N SER A 6 17.32 -22.87 -22.70
CA SER A 6 17.37 -22.97 -21.24
C SER A 6 17.80 -21.65 -20.60
N ILE A 7 18.90 -21.05 -21.07
CA ILE A 7 19.40 -19.77 -20.56
C ILE A 7 18.36 -18.65 -20.73
N LYS A 8 17.66 -18.62 -21.88
CA LYS A 8 16.60 -17.64 -22.13
C LYS A 8 15.42 -17.86 -21.17
N PHE A 9 15.02 -19.11 -20.94
CA PHE A 9 13.94 -19.44 -20.02
C PHE A 9 14.25 -19.04 -18.58
N ASP A 10 15.47 -19.29 -18.11
CA ASP A 10 15.89 -18.93 -16.75
C ASP A 10 15.86 -17.41 -16.54
N LYS A 11 16.35 -16.62 -17.51
CA LYS A 11 16.27 -15.15 -17.47
C LYS A 11 14.83 -14.65 -17.43
N LEU A 12 13.96 -15.20 -18.28
CA LEU A 12 12.54 -14.83 -18.28
C LEU A 12 11.87 -15.18 -16.95
N LYS A 13 12.26 -16.27 -16.31
CA LYS A 13 11.76 -16.66 -14.99
C LYS A 13 12.19 -15.66 -13.92
N GLU A 14 13.45 -15.22 -13.92
CA GLU A 14 13.96 -14.20 -13.02
C GLU A 14 13.23 -12.86 -13.20
N GLU A 15 13.10 -12.38 -14.45
CA GLU A 15 12.37 -11.15 -14.77
C GLU A 15 10.91 -11.23 -14.32
N ASN A 16 10.25 -12.37 -14.51
CA ASN A 16 8.86 -12.55 -14.10
C ASN A 16 8.70 -12.52 -12.57
N GLU A 17 9.64 -13.10 -11.82
CA GLU A 17 9.63 -13.00 -10.35
C GLU A 17 9.89 -11.55 -9.86
N LEU A 18 10.75 -10.78 -10.53
CA LEU A 18 10.93 -9.36 -10.24
C LEU A 18 9.66 -8.55 -10.50
N LEU A 19 9.02 -8.75 -11.66
CA LEU A 19 7.78 -8.07 -12.02
C LEU A 19 6.64 -8.41 -11.03
N LYS A 20 6.53 -9.65 -10.56
CA LYS A 20 5.56 -10.01 -9.52
C LYS A 20 5.80 -9.27 -8.20
N LYS A 21 7.06 -9.07 -7.80
CA LYS A 21 7.40 -8.30 -6.59
C LYS A 21 7.01 -6.83 -6.75
N GLU A 22 7.34 -6.21 -7.88
CA GLU A 22 6.96 -4.83 -8.19
C GLU A 22 5.44 -4.65 -8.26
N LEU A 23 4.73 -5.57 -8.93
CA LEU A 23 3.28 -5.55 -9.00
C LEU A 23 2.64 -5.62 -7.62
N ALA A 24 3.17 -6.46 -6.73
CA ALA A 24 2.67 -6.57 -5.37
C ALA A 24 2.94 -5.28 -4.54
N LYS A 25 4.08 -4.62 -4.76
CA LYS A 25 4.39 -3.31 -4.16
C LYS A 25 3.41 -2.23 -4.63
N LEU A 26 3.17 -2.15 -5.94
CA LEU A 26 2.24 -1.18 -6.52
C LEU A 26 0.80 -1.39 -6.05
N LYS A 27 0.33 -2.65 -5.99
CA LYS A 27 -1.01 -2.96 -5.48
C LYS A 27 -1.19 -2.50 -4.02
N GLN A 28 -0.17 -2.65 -3.17
CA GLN A 28 -0.25 -2.15 -1.80
C GLN A 28 -0.25 -0.62 -1.71
N GLN A 29 0.52 0.07 -2.56
CA GLN A 29 0.49 1.53 -2.61
C GLN A 29 -0.88 2.08 -3.04
N ILE A 30 -1.52 1.43 -4.02
CA ILE A 30 -2.89 1.79 -4.44
C ILE A 30 -3.86 1.58 -3.29
N LEU A 31 -3.82 0.41 -2.65
CA LEU A 31 -4.70 0.09 -1.53
C LEU A 31 -4.51 1.05 -0.34
N TYR A 32 -3.26 1.41 -0.01
CA TYR A 32 -2.95 2.41 1.01
C TYR A 32 -3.57 3.76 0.66
N LYS A 33 -3.52 4.16 -0.61
CA LYS A 33 -4.11 5.43 -1.07
C LYS A 33 -5.64 5.40 -0.98
N GLU A 34 -6.27 4.32 -1.43
CA GLU A 34 -7.73 4.14 -1.34
C GLU A 34 -8.20 4.20 0.13
N ASP A 35 -7.52 3.48 1.03
CA ASP A 35 -7.85 3.48 2.45
C ASP A 35 -7.63 4.87 3.10
N PHE A 36 -6.57 5.58 2.69
CA PHE A 36 -6.32 6.95 3.13
C PHE A 36 -7.41 7.93 2.65
N ASP A 37 -7.78 7.86 1.37
CA ASP A 37 -8.82 8.71 0.78
C ASP A 37 -10.19 8.42 1.43
N THR A 38 -10.51 7.16 1.71
CA THR A 38 -11.72 6.76 2.47
C THR A 38 -11.71 7.34 3.88
N GLN A 39 -10.60 7.23 4.62
CA GLN A 39 -10.49 7.81 5.96
C GLN A 39 -10.66 9.33 5.94
N TYR A 40 -9.98 10.01 5.00
CA TYR A 40 -10.07 11.46 4.84
C TYR A 40 -11.49 11.91 4.50
N TYR A 41 -12.12 11.25 3.52
CA TYR A 41 -13.48 11.58 3.09
C TYR A 41 -14.51 11.38 4.22
N CYS A 42 -14.45 10.23 4.89
CA CYS A 42 -15.35 9.93 5.99
C CYS A 42 -15.23 10.96 7.12
N SER A 43 -13.99 11.32 7.47
CA SER A 43 -13.71 12.25 8.56
C SER A 43 -14.13 13.68 8.22
N TYR A 44 -13.92 14.12 6.98
CA TYR A 44 -14.26 15.48 6.54
C TYR A 44 -15.77 15.68 6.30
N HIS A 45 -16.50 14.63 5.92
CA HIS A 45 -17.93 14.72 5.58
C HIS A 45 -18.87 14.21 6.69
N GLY A 46 -18.33 13.88 7.87
CA GLY A 46 -19.13 13.43 9.01
C GLY A 46 -19.80 12.07 8.80
N HIS A 47 -19.24 11.22 7.94
CA HIS A 47 -19.73 9.87 7.64
C HIS A 47 -19.07 8.81 8.53
N TRP A 48 -18.89 9.11 9.80
CA TRP A 48 -18.06 8.38 10.79
C TRP A 48 -18.25 6.86 10.80
N ASP A 49 -19.47 6.38 10.53
CA ASP A 49 -19.80 4.94 10.40
C ASP A 49 -19.05 4.21 9.28
N GLN A 50 -18.45 4.95 8.34
CA GLN A 50 -17.70 4.43 7.19
C GLN A 50 -16.18 4.61 7.34
N CYS A 51 -15.71 5.15 8.46
CA CYS A 51 -14.30 5.40 8.69
C CYS A 51 -13.58 4.10 9.04
N ILE A 52 -12.31 4.00 8.63
CA ILE A 52 -11.42 2.90 9.01
C ILE A 52 -10.93 3.11 10.46
N VAL A 53 -10.84 4.36 10.90
CA VAL A 53 -10.58 4.79 12.28
C VAL A 53 -11.78 5.60 12.76
N GLU A 54 -12.47 5.06 13.76
CA GLU A 54 -13.62 5.71 14.42
C GLU A 54 -13.13 6.89 15.28
N ASP A 55 -13.34 8.12 14.80
CA ASP A 55 -13.31 9.34 15.61
C ASP A 55 -14.66 10.05 15.38
N GLU A 56 -15.19 10.80 16.36
CA GLU A 56 -16.56 11.38 16.29
C GLU A 56 -16.58 12.87 15.85
N GLU A 57 -15.43 13.47 15.51
CA GLU A 57 -15.28 14.92 15.24
C GLU A 57 -14.42 15.22 14.01
N GLU A 58 -14.77 16.26 13.24
CA GLU A 58 -14.03 16.70 12.03
C GLU A 58 -12.52 16.74 12.30
N PRO A 59 -11.68 16.12 11.44
CA PRO A 59 -10.29 15.90 11.77
C PRO A 59 -9.52 17.22 11.62
N THR A 60 -8.83 17.60 12.69
CA THR A 60 -7.76 18.59 12.65
C THR A 60 -6.57 18.09 11.82
N GLU A 61 -5.70 19.00 11.35
CA GLU A 61 -4.43 18.66 10.69
C GLU A 61 -3.56 17.67 11.50
N GLU A 62 -3.67 17.73 12.84
CA GLU A 62 -2.97 16.83 13.75
C GLU A 62 -3.57 15.41 13.74
N GLN A 63 -4.90 15.29 13.68
CA GLN A 63 -5.60 14.00 13.52
C GLN A 63 -5.34 13.38 12.14
N LEU A 64 -5.32 14.19 11.07
CA LEU A 64 -4.91 13.73 9.73
C LEU A 64 -3.49 13.15 9.74
N SER A 65 -2.56 13.85 10.40
CA SER A 65 -1.19 13.36 10.59
C SER A 65 -1.14 12.05 11.39
N LYS A 66 -1.99 11.90 12.40
CA LYS A 66 -2.13 10.67 13.19
C LYS A 66 -2.67 9.51 12.35
N TYR A 67 -3.66 9.73 11.48
CA TYR A 67 -4.15 8.70 10.56
C TYR A 67 -3.10 8.25 9.57
N ILE A 68 -2.30 9.18 9.03
CA ILE A 68 -1.17 8.84 8.16
C ILE A 68 -0.18 7.92 8.88
N LEU A 69 0.12 8.19 10.16
CA LEU A 69 1.01 7.34 10.96
C LEU A 69 0.39 5.96 11.22
N ILE A 70 -0.88 5.89 11.63
CA ILE A 70 -1.61 4.64 11.87
C ILE A 70 -1.63 3.76 10.61
N LEU A 71 -1.98 4.35 9.46
CA LEU A 71 -2.02 3.62 8.19
C LEU A 71 -0.62 3.19 7.76
N LYS A 72 0.42 4.03 7.92
CA LYS A 72 1.80 3.66 7.59
C LYS A 72 2.32 2.51 8.45
N ASP A 73 1.95 2.47 9.73
CA ASP A 73 2.38 1.41 10.66
C ASP A 73 1.52 0.16 10.61
N ASN A 74 0.41 0.20 9.87
CA ASN A 74 -0.44 -0.96 9.66
C ASN A 74 0.32 -2.06 8.91
N SER A 75 0.36 -3.25 9.53
CA SER A 75 1.00 -4.47 8.98
C SER A 75 0.48 -4.89 7.59
N LYS A 76 -0.72 -4.44 7.19
CA LYS A 76 -1.32 -4.64 5.87
C LYS A 76 -0.42 -4.12 4.74
N TYR A 77 0.32 -3.03 4.95
CA TYR A 77 1.12 -2.37 3.91
C TYR A 77 2.64 -2.57 4.10
N TYR A 78 3.05 -3.80 4.33
CA TYR A 78 4.45 -4.16 4.58
C TYR A 78 5.41 -3.91 3.40
N LYS A 79 4.90 -3.74 2.16
CA LYS A 79 5.69 -3.42 0.96
C LYS A 79 5.72 -1.94 0.60
N LEU A 80 5.24 -1.05 1.48
CA LEU A 80 5.39 0.38 1.22
C LEU A 80 6.89 0.74 1.11
N PRO A 81 7.25 1.71 0.25
CA PRO A 81 8.63 2.17 0.15
C PRO A 81 9.24 2.61 1.49
N SER A 82 8.40 3.11 2.41
CA SER A 82 8.83 3.52 3.76
C SER A 82 9.16 2.36 4.70
N LYS A 83 8.81 1.11 4.36
CA LYS A 83 9.06 -0.10 5.14
C LYS A 83 10.21 -0.95 4.60
N GLU A 84 10.82 -0.52 3.49
CA GLU A 84 12.04 -1.15 2.99
C GLU A 84 13.19 -0.79 3.96
N GLU A 85 13.82 -1.81 4.57
CA GLU A 85 15.05 -1.61 5.33
C GLU A 85 16.10 -0.97 4.40
N LYS A 86 16.65 0.17 4.83
CA LYS A 86 17.67 0.93 4.09
C LYS A 86 19.01 0.21 4.05
#